data_AF-A0A2T4PYP1-F1
#
_entry.id   AF-A0A2T4PYP1-F1
#
_cell.length_a   1.000
_cell.length_b   1.000
_cell.length_c   1.000
_cell.angle_alpha   90.00
_cell.angle_beta   90.00
_cell.angle_gamma   90.00
#
_symmetry.space_group_name_H-M   'P 1'
#
loop_
_entity.id
_entity.type
_entity.pdbx_description
1 polymer ?
#
loop_
_entity_poly.entity_id
_entity_poly.type
_entity_poly.pdbx_seq_one_letter_code
_entity_poly.pdbx_strand_id
1 'polypeptide(L)' 'MKIVNVYSNSGKNFMIIDSNLNPVEDVTYYLKYLESVNKSENTLKTYAYCLKKIFCV' A
#
# COMPACT_ATOMS: atom_id res chain seq x y z
N MET A 1 3.56 9.40 8.48
CA MET A 1 3.16 8.28 7.58
C MET A 1 3.92 8.31 6.26
N LYS A 2 4.50 7.17 5.84
CA LYS A 2 5.32 7.04 4.61
C LYS A 2 4.85 5.84 3.78
N ILE A 3 4.88 5.97 2.46
CA ILE A 3 4.69 4.84 1.54
C ILE A 3 6.05 4.15 1.39
N VAL A 4 6.09 2.85 1.63
CA VAL A 4 7.28 2.02 1.43
C VAL A 4 7.00 0.98 0.36
N ASN A 5 8.03 0.70 -0.44
CA ASN A 5 7.99 -0.39 -1.41
C ASN A 5 8.37 -1.66 -0.66
N VAL A 6 7.54 -2.69 -0.78
CA VAL A 6 7.76 -4.01 -0.23
C VAL A 6 7.93 -4.98 -1.39
N TYR A 7 8.95 -5.81 -1.36
CA TYR A 7 9.13 -6.84 -2.40
C TYR A 7 8.47 -8.13 -1.91
N SER A 8 7.42 -8.57 -2.61
CA SER A 8 6.79 -9.87 -2.42
C SER A 8 7.26 -10.84 -3.52
N ASN A 9 7.10 -12.15 -3.31
CA ASN A 9 7.39 -13.16 -4.34
C ASN A 9 6.62 -12.92 -5.65
N SER A 10 5.50 -12.20 -5.59
CA SER A 10 4.63 -11.83 -6.71
C SER A 10 5.01 -10.50 -7.39
N GLY A 11 5.95 -9.73 -6.84
CA GLY A 11 6.41 -8.48 -7.45
C GLY A 11 6.63 -7.33 -6.45
N LYS A 12 6.46 -6.11 -6.95
CA LYS A 12 6.65 -4.89 -6.18
C LYS A 12 5.31 -4.44 -5.59
N ASN A 13 5.27 -4.35 -4.28
CA ASN A 13 4.09 -4.02 -3.50
C ASN A 13 4.27 -2.71 -2.76
N PHE A 14 3.15 -2.14 -2.31
CA PHE A 14 3.13 -0.89 -1.54
C PHE A 14 2.55 -1.14 -0.17
N MET A 15 3.13 -0.48 0.83
CA MET A 15 2.66 -0.52 2.21
C MET A 15 2.74 0.89 2.79
N ILE A 16 1.80 1.24 3.66
CA ILE A 16 1.82 2.52 4.38
C ILE A 16 2.22 2.23 5.81
N ILE A 17 3.27 2.93 6.26
CA ILE A 17 3.72 2.91 7.64
C ILE A 17 3.34 4.21 8.34
N ASP A 18 2.93 4.10 9.60
CA ASP A 18 2.62 5.22 10.47
C ASP A 18 3.87 5.90 11.04
N SER A 19 3.68 6.85 11.96
CA SER A 19 4.78 7.57 12.63
C SER A 19 5.53 6.71 13.65
N ASN A 20 4.92 5.61 14.10
CA ASN A 20 5.47 4.64 15.04
C ASN A 20 6.10 3.44 14.31
N LEU A 21 6.26 3.53 12.99
CA LEU A 21 6.78 2.48 12.11
C LEU A 21 5.87 1.23 11.99
N ASN A 22 4.61 1.34 12.42
CA ASN A 22 3.64 0.26 12.29
C ASN A 22 2.95 0.29 10.92
N PRO A 23 2.60 -0.88 10.35
CA PRO A 23 1.68 -0.96 9.22
C PRO A 23 0.36 -0.26 9.54
N VAL A 24 -0.19 0.47 8.58
CA VAL A 24 -1.64 0.71 8.56
C VAL A 24 -2.27 -0.56 8.01
N GLU A 25 -2.78 -1.43 8.90
CA GLU A 25 -3.24 -2.77 8.55
C GLU A 25 -4.33 -2.76 7.47
N ASP A 26 -5.39 -1.96 7.65
CA ASP A 26 -6.51 -1.87 6.69
C ASP A 26 -6.04 -1.52 5.27
N VAL A 27 -5.14 -0.54 5.18
CA VAL A 27 -4.57 -0.12 3.89
C VAL A 27 -3.67 -1.21 3.31
N THR A 28 -2.90 -1.88 4.16
CA THR A 28 -2.00 -2.97 3.74
C THR A 28 -2.80 -4.16 3.22
N TYR A 29 -3.88 -4.55 3.88
CA TYR A 29 -4.79 -5.61 3.41
C TYR A 29 -5.44 -5.26 2.09
N TYR A 30 -5.90 -4.01 1.94
CA TYR A 30 -6.52 -3.57 0.69
C TYR A 30 -5.52 -3.54 -0.48
N LEU A 31 -4.30 -3.07 -0.27
CA LEU A 31 -3.26 -3.07 -1.31
C LEU A 31 -2.87 -4.51 -1.71
N LYS A 32 -2.78 -5.45 -0.76
CA LYS A 32 -2.59 -6.88 -1.05
C LYS A 32 -3.75 -7.48 -1.85
N TYR A 33 -4.99 -7.10 -1.57
CA TYR A 33 -6.13 -7.51 -2.37
C TYR A 33 -6.05 -6.98 -3.81
N LEU A 34 -5.64 -5.72 -4.00
CA LEU A 34 -5.47 -5.18 -5.34
C LEU A 34 -4.35 -5.89 -6.12
N GLU A 35 -3.27 -6.29 -5.45
CA GLU A 35 -2.23 -7.13 -6.03
C GLU A 35 -2.78 -8.51 -6.42
N SER A 36 -3.57 -9.16 -5.56
CA SER A 36 -4.10 -10.51 -5.82
C SER A 36 -5.07 -10.57 -7.01
N VAL A 37 -5.75 -9.47 -7.34
CA VAL A 37 -6.56 -9.33 -8.55
C VAL A 37 -5.77 -8.83 -9.77
N ASN A 38 -4.43 -8.93 -9.73
CA ASN A 38 -3.48 -8.58 -10.79
C ASN A 38 -3.60 -7.13 -11.31
N LYS A 39 -3.81 -6.15 -10.41
CA LYS A 39 -3.71 -4.74 -10.82
C LYS A 39 -2.28 -4.37 -11.16
N SER A 40 -2.13 -3.47 -12.14
CA SER A 40 -0.83 -2.97 -12.56
C SER A 40 -0.14 -2.16 -11.44
N GLU A 41 1.18 -2.14 -11.44
CA GLU A 41 1.99 -1.40 -10.45
C GLU A 41 1.59 0.09 -10.37
N ASN A 42 1.33 0.73 -11.50
CA ASN A 42 0.86 2.13 -11.53
C ASN A 42 -0.49 2.31 -10.84
N THR A 43 -1.38 1.31 -10.96
CA THR A 43 -2.67 1.32 -10.26
C THR A 43 -2.44 1.19 -8.75
N LEU A 44 -1.66 0.21 -8.32
CA LEU A 44 -1.34 0.00 -6.90
C LEU A 44 -0.69 1.25 -6.27
N LYS A 45 0.22 1.91 -7.00
CA LYS A 45 0.86 3.16 -6.59
C LYS A 45 -0.16 4.27 -6.40
N THR A 46 -1.03 4.50 -7.38
CA THR A 46 -2.09 5.54 -7.28
C THR A 46 -2.99 5.27 -6.07
N TYR A 47 -3.43 4.03 -5.87
CA TYR A 47 -4.24 3.67 -4.70
C TYR A 47 -3.51 3.90 -3.39
N ALA A 48 -2.22 3.52 -3.28
CA ALA A 48 -1.44 3.77 -2.07
C ALA A 48 -1.35 5.27 -1.74
N TYR A 49 -1.18 6.14 -2.75
CA TYR A 49 -1.19 7.59 -2.55
C TYR A 49 -2.57 8.13 -2.13
N CYS A 50 -3.65 7.67 -2.76
CA CYS A 50 -5.01 8.07 -2.40
C CYS A 50 -5.37 7.62 -0.98
N LEU A 51 -5.06 6.37 -0.63
CA LEU A 51 -5.33 5.80 0.70
C LEU A 51 -4.52 6.52 1.77
N LYS A 52 -3.26 6.88 1.49
CA LYS A 52 -2.47 7.74 2.39
C LYS A 52 -3.21 9.03 2.72
N LYS A 53 -3.80 9.69 1.72
CA LYS A 53 -4.50 10.97 1.88
C LYS A 53 -5.83 10.82 2.64
N ILE A 54 -6.55 9.70 2.45
CA ILE A 54 -7.84 9.46 3.09
C ILE A 54 -7.65 9.09 4.57
N PHE A 55 -6.72 8.20 4.87
CA PHE A 55 -6.49 7.70 6.22
C PHE A 55 -5.57 8.60 7.06
N CYS A 56 -4.93 9.59 6.44
CA CYS A 56 -4.03 10.52 7.13
C CYS A 56 -4.27 11.94 6.64
N VAL A 57 -5.07 12.68 7.42
CA VAL A 57 -5.04 14.15 7.45
C VAL A 57 -3.82 14.59 8.23
#